data_AF-A0A6M1MN01-F1
#
_entry.id   AF-A0A6M1MN01-F1
#
_cell.length_a   1.000
_cell.length_b   1.000
_cell.length_c   1.000
_cell.angle_alpha   90.00
_cell.angle_beta   90.00
_cell.angle_gamma   90.00
#
_symmetry.space_group_name_H-M   'P 1'
#
loop_
_entity.id
_entity.type
_entity.pdbx_description
1 polymer ?
#
loop_
_entity_poly.entity_id
_entity_poly.type
_entity_poly.pdbx_seq_one_letter_code
_entity_poly.pdbx_strand_id
1 'polypeptide(L)'
;MMADVYANGLEISGKAVDAKTIAAFPDVCFTPPQTPATPPGVPIPYPSFGMASDTESGTSTVFIGGKTVNIKNKSDEKKTSGTEAGCAPKKGVVTSKNTGKKYFNSWSPDVKFEGEPVIRMSDLATHNHASPIGNTPTWPEVAKFSPSNLDCEKILAEFTPHRHGSGTCPEGHESEHFVQNEYLQYERGVETAPQFENYTTNDAPCICMESYTKHTSGKKKGKYTGKKTGSPHNLKTRQCNAAIRARKSTPTLGEVVKDCCKAVVENDPRCKDDKKKQKEVGECLEALFMAYMDKAVKQKDPKNSAKKAAKEPIAWEVNPDPTKMWVRA
;
A
#
# COMPACT_ATOMS: atom_id res chain seq x y z
N MET A 1 7.70 4.81 -1.62
CA MET A 1 6.32 5.03 -1.13
C MET A 1 5.48 3.93 -1.75
N MET A 2 4.45 3.40 -1.08
CA MET A 2 3.43 2.67 -1.83
C MET A 2 2.71 3.69 -2.71
N ALA A 3 2.76 3.47 -4.01
CA ALA A 3 2.28 4.40 -4.99
C ALA A 3 0.91 3.91 -5.48
N ASP A 4 -0.11 4.19 -4.67
CA ASP A 4 -1.51 3.82 -4.96
C ASP A 4 -2.12 4.77 -5.99
N VAL A 5 -1.54 4.82 -7.19
CA VAL A 5 -2.02 5.62 -8.32
C VAL A 5 -2.48 4.68 -9.43
N TYR A 6 -3.73 4.82 -9.84
CA TYR A 6 -4.39 3.90 -10.75
C TYR A 6 -4.81 4.60 -12.04
N ALA A 7 -4.78 3.85 -13.14
CA ALA A 7 -5.35 4.24 -14.42
C ALA A 7 -6.28 3.12 -14.89
N ASN A 8 -7.55 3.45 -15.16
CA ASN A 8 -8.61 2.48 -15.47
C ASN A 8 -8.65 1.28 -14.49
N GLY A 9 -8.49 1.54 -13.18
CA GLY A 9 -8.52 0.51 -12.11
C GLY A 9 -7.28 -0.34 -11.94
N LEU A 10 -6.23 -0.07 -12.71
CA LEU A 10 -4.99 -0.83 -12.71
C LEU A 10 -3.86 0.07 -12.21
N GLU A 11 -3.07 -0.40 -11.23
CA GLU A 11 -1.98 0.39 -10.65
C GLU A 11 -0.97 0.74 -11.75
N ILE A 12 -0.59 2.02 -11.84
CA ILE A 12 0.37 2.49 -12.81
C ILE A 12 1.75 1.95 -12.44
N SER A 13 2.45 1.32 -13.38
CA SER A 13 3.81 0.81 -13.19
C SER A 13 4.83 1.95 -13.21
N GLY A 14 5.81 1.90 -12.31
CA GLY A 14 6.86 2.91 -12.22
C GLY A 14 7.88 2.55 -11.15
N LYS A 15 8.97 3.31 -11.09
CA LYS A 15 10.15 2.96 -10.28
C LYS A 15 9.91 2.90 -8.77
N ALA A 16 8.89 3.62 -8.28
CA ALA A 16 8.48 3.57 -6.88
C ALA A 16 7.45 2.46 -6.58
N VAL A 17 6.94 1.79 -7.61
CA VAL A 17 5.85 0.81 -7.54
C VAL A 17 6.45 -0.60 -7.55
N ASP A 18 5.88 -1.51 -6.77
CA ASP A 18 6.35 -2.90 -6.65
C ASP A 18 5.80 -3.78 -7.81
N ALA A 19 5.72 -3.22 -9.02
CA ALA A 19 5.24 -3.89 -10.23
C ALA A 19 6.32 -4.82 -10.81
N LYS A 20 5.90 -6.00 -11.28
CA LYS A 20 6.80 -7.10 -11.65
C LYS A 20 6.21 -7.94 -12.76
N THR A 21 7.08 -8.44 -13.63
CA THR A 21 6.74 -9.58 -14.48
C THR A 21 7.29 -10.83 -13.81
N ILE A 22 6.40 -11.74 -13.42
CA ILE A 22 6.76 -12.93 -12.65
C ILE A 22 6.84 -14.11 -13.62
N ALA A 23 8.03 -14.71 -13.71
CA ALA A 23 8.29 -15.93 -14.46
C ALA A 23 7.77 -15.89 -15.91
N ALA A 24 8.14 -14.85 -16.66
CA ALA A 24 7.93 -14.83 -18.11
C ALA A 24 8.61 -16.06 -18.72
N PHE A 25 7.80 -16.93 -19.31
CA PHE A 25 8.22 -18.27 -19.72
C PHE A 25 7.52 -18.68 -21.03
N PRO A 26 8.23 -19.36 -21.95
CA PRO A 26 9.64 -19.76 -21.88
C PRO A 26 10.60 -18.64 -22.33
N ASP A 27 11.68 -18.42 -21.57
CA ASP A 27 12.87 -17.68 -22.02
C ASP A 27 13.96 -18.70 -22.39
N VAL A 28 13.97 -19.14 -23.65
CA VAL A 28 14.88 -20.21 -24.09
C VAL A 28 16.29 -19.65 -24.24
N CYS A 29 17.18 -20.09 -23.36
CA CYS A 29 18.60 -19.75 -23.38
C CYS A 29 19.46 -21.01 -23.48
N PHE A 30 20.62 -20.89 -24.12
CA PHE A 30 21.59 -21.96 -24.25
C PHE A 30 22.45 -22.07 -22.99
N THR A 31 22.47 -23.27 -22.42
CA THR A 31 23.18 -23.60 -21.18
C THR A 31 24.42 -24.43 -21.49
N PRO A 32 25.58 -24.13 -20.89
CA PRO A 32 26.78 -24.92 -21.11
C PRO A 32 26.56 -26.39 -20.73
N PRO A 33 26.96 -27.37 -21.59
CA PRO A 33 26.88 -28.78 -21.25
C PRO A 33 27.87 -29.12 -20.12
N GLN A 34 27.53 -30.10 -19.28
CA GLN A 34 28.45 -30.62 -18.25
C GLN A 34 29.54 -31.54 -18.81
N THR A 35 29.41 -31.97 -20.07
CA THR A 35 30.33 -32.86 -20.79
C THR A 35 30.98 -32.12 -21.98
N PRO A 36 32.12 -32.61 -22.52
CA PRO A 36 32.96 -31.80 -23.42
C PRO A 36 32.26 -31.24 -24.67
N ALA A 37 32.73 -30.07 -25.09
CA ALA A 37 32.08 -29.01 -25.88
C ALA A 37 31.17 -29.46 -27.04
N THR A 38 29.86 -29.17 -26.91
CA THR A 38 28.95 -29.02 -28.06
C THR A 38 28.76 -27.53 -28.37
N PRO A 39 28.87 -27.06 -29.62
CA PRO A 39 29.29 -25.67 -29.91
C PRO A 39 28.34 -24.52 -29.51
N PRO A 40 27.00 -24.69 -29.37
CA PRO A 40 26.16 -23.59 -28.88
C PRO A 40 25.66 -23.73 -27.43
N GLY A 41 25.77 -24.90 -26.79
CA GLY A 41 25.09 -25.24 -25.54
C GLY A 41 23.77 -26.02 -25.74
N VAL A 42 23.08 -26.36 -24.65
CA VAL A 42 21.76 -27.01 -24.66
C VAL A 42 20.66 -25.95 -24.50
N PRO A 43 19.66 -25.85 -25.40
CA PRO A 43 18.58 -24.89 -25.24
C PRO A 43 17.65 -25.32 -24.10
N ILE A 44 17.58 -24.52 -23.04
CA ILE A 44 16.76 -24.76 -21.86
C ILE A 44 15.79 -23.58 -21.67
N PRO A 45 14.49 -23.82 -21.46
CA PRO A 45 13.55 -22.77 -21.14
C PRO A 45 13.71 -22.35 -19.67
N TYR A 46 13.95 -21.06 -19.44
CA TYR A 46 14.10 -20.48 -18.10
C TYR A 46 12.91 -19.57 -17.75
N PRO A 47 12.54 -19.45 -16.46
CA PRO A 47 11.67 -18.39 -15.99
C PRO A 47 12.45 -17.07 -15.92
N SER A 48 11.92 -16.01 -16.52
CA SER A 48 12.53 -14.69 -16.53
C SER A 48 11.72 -13.70 -15.69
N PHE A 49 12.38 -12.84 -14.93
CA PHE A 49 11.76 -11.90 -13.98
C PHE A 49 12.15 -10.46 -14.29
N GLY A 50 11.17 -9.55 -14.21
CA GLY A 50 11.31 -8.11 -14.44
C GLY A 50 10.78 -7.35 -13.23
N MET A 51 11.39 -6.21 -12.92
CA MET A 51 11.09 -5.39 -11.74
C MET A 51 11.00 -3.92 -12.15
N ALA A 52 9.87 -3.27 -11.86
CA ALA A 52 9.71 -1.84 -12.14
C ALA A 52 10.71 -0.96 -11.36
N SER A 53 11.28 -1.45 -10.26
CA SER A 53 12.38 -0.76 -9.57
C SER A 53 13.63 -0.54 -10.45
N ASP A 54 13.76 -1.32 -11.52
CA ASP A 54 14.82 -1.23 -12.52
C ASP A 54 14.45 -0.34 -13.73
N THR A 55 13.31 0.37 -13.69
CA THR A 55 12.92 1.34 -14.71
C THR A 55 14.00 2.39 -14.98
N GLU A 56 14.26 2.59 -16.25
CA GLU A 56 15.05 3.65 -16.87
C GLU A 56 14.21 4.36 -17.95
N SER A 57 14.60 5.59 -18.30
CA SER A 57 13.94 6.38 -19.34
C SER A 57 12.42 6.56 -19.15
N GLY A 58 11.98 6.63 -17.90
CA GLY A 58 10.60 6.98 -17.57
C GLY A 58 10.26 8.46 -17.79
N THR A 59 9.14 8.88 -17.24
CA THR A 59 8.74 10.29 -17.16
C THR A 59 9.82 11.17 -16.49
N SER A 60 9.94 12.41 -16.94
CA SER A 60 10.86 13.43 -16.40
C SER A 60 10.16 14.52 -15.58
N THR A 61 8.85 14.68 -15.75
CA THR A 61 8.03 15.73 -15.13
C THR A 61 6.97 15.18 -14.19
N VAL A 62 6.41 14.01 -14.50
CA VAL A 62 5.41 13.34 -13.67
C VAL A 62 6.09 12.29 -12.79
N PHE A 63 5.90 12.38 -11.48
CA PHE A 63 6.51 11.44 -10.53
C PHE A 63 5.45 10.77 -9.68
N ILE A 64 5.57 9.45 -9.52
CA ILE A 64 4.77 8.66 -8.60
C ILE A 64 5.70 8.16 -7.50
N GLY A 65 5.34 8.42 -6.24
CA GLY A 65 6.19 8.08 -5.10
C GLY A 65 7.58 8.75 -5.14
N GLY A 66 7.70 9.91 -5.79
CA GLY A 66 8.95 10.65 -5.99
C GLY A 66 9.91 10.01 -7.00
N LYS A 67 9.46 9.04 -7.80
CA LYS A 67 10.26 8.38 -8.83
C LYS A 67 9.54 8.38 -10.17
N THR A 68 10.32 8.13 -11.21
CA THR A 68 9.86 8.11 -12.60
C THR A 68 8.85 6.98 -12.87
N VAL A 69 7.98 7.18 -13.84
CA VAL A 69 6.86 6.30 -14.22
C VAL A 69 7.14 5.65 -15.57
N ASN A 70 6.69 4.40 -15.76
CA ASN A 70 6.78 3.72 -17.05
C ASN A 70 5.74 4.27 -18.02
N ILE A 71 6.18 4.68 -19.21
CA ILE A 71 5.36 5.17 -20.31
C ILE A 71 5.75 4.51 -21.63
N LYS A 72 4.77 4.38 -22.51
CA LYS A 72 4.86 3.73 -23.82
C LYS A 72 6.08 4.19 -24.61
N ASN A 73 6.78 3.22 -25.24
CA ASN A 73 7.87 3.41 -26.19
C ASN A 73 9.08 4.24 -25.72
N LYS A 74 9.11 4.66 -24.46
CA LYS A 74 10.18 5.46 -23.88
C LYS A 74 10.84 4.74 -22.71
N SER A 75 10.05 4.09 -21.87
CA SER A 75 10.55 3.43 -20.67
C SER A 75 10.92 1.98 -20.91
N ASP A 76 11.98 1.55 -20.25
CA ASP A 76 12.43 0.17 -20.19
C ASP A 76 12.85 -0.19 -18.77
N GLU A 77 12.91 -1.48 -18.45
CA GLU A 77 13.59 -1.94 -17.23
C GLU A 77 14.95 -2.48 -17.63
N LYS A 78 16.00 -1.95 -16.98
CA LYS A 78 17.39 -2.08 -17.44
C LYS A 78 17.89 -3.52 -17.56
N LYS A 79 17.28 -4.46 -16.82
CA LYS A 79 17.66 -5.87 -16.79
C LYS A 79 16.50 -6.77 -16.37
N THR A 80 16.59 -8.03 -16.78
CA THR A 80 15.81 -9.17 -16.29
C THR A 80 16.72 -10.16 -15.58
N SER A 81 16.13 -11.05 -14.75
CA SER A 81 16.85 -12.09 -14.00
C SER A 81 16.19 -13.47 -14.12
N GLY A 82 16.86 -14.53 -13.70
CA GLY A 82 16.37 -15.91 -13.69
C GLY A 82 16.88 -16.79 -14.84
N THR A 83 17.53 -16.15 -15.82
CA THR A 83 18.08 -16.77 -17.04
C THR A 83 19.62 -16.87 -17.02
N GLU A 84 20.27 -16.55 -15.90
CA GLU A 84 21.73 -16.43 -15.79
C GLU A 84 22.47 -17.74 -16.11
N ALA A 85 21.86 -18.90 -15.82
CA ALA A 85 22.42 -20.21 -16.13
C ALA A 85 22.51 -20.49 -17.64
N GLY A 86 21.70 -19.81 -18.46
CA GLY A 86 21.77 -19.83 -19.92
C GLY A 86 22.92 -18.98 -20.47
N CYS A 87 24.14 -19.24 -20.00
CA CYS A 87 25.33 -18.42 -20.27
C CYS A 87 26.26 -18.97 -21.35
N ALA A 88 25.84 -19.97 -22.13
CA ALA A 88 26.62 -20.41 -23.29
C ALA A 88 26.80 -19.25 -24.29
N PRO A 89 27.76 -19.30 -25.23
CA PRO A 89 28.08 -18.17 -26.11
C PRO A 89 26.87 -17.56 -26.82
N LYS A 90 25.91 -18.40 -27.24
CA LYS A 90 24.67 -17.95 -27.89
C LYS A 90 23.64 -17.36 -26.91
N LYS A 91 23.63 -17.70 -25.62
CA LYS A 91 22.66 -17.21 -24.61
C LYS A 91 21.21 -17.38 -25.10
N GLY A 92 20.39 -16.33 -25.11
CA GLY A 92 19.01 -16.37 -25.61
C GLY A 92 18.94 -16.76 -27.09
N VAL A 93 18.02 -17.65 -27.44
CA VAL A 93 17.85 -18.17 -28.81
C VAL A 93 17.63 -17.05 -29.83
N VAL A 94 16.84 -16.04 -29.48
CA VAL A 94 16.54 -14.88 -30.32
C VAL A 94 17.56 -13.77 -30.08
N THR A 95 17.74 -13.33 -28.83
CA THR A 95 18.40 -12.05 -28.53
C THR A 95 19.89 -12.15 -28.30
N SER A 96 20.42 -13.36 -28.14
CA SER A 96 21.78 -13.59 -27.65
C SER A 96 22.09 -12.89 -26.31
N LYS A 97 21.07 -12.69 -25.46
CA LYS A 97 21.18 -12.17 -24.09
C LYS A 97 20.61 -13.18 -23.10
N ASN A 98 21.00 -13.06 -21.83
CA ASN A 98 20.48 -13.88 -20.73
C ASN A 98 20.13 -13.04 -19.48
N THR A 99 20.17 -11.71 -19.57
CA THR A 99 19.83 -10.72 -18.52
C THR A 99 19.53 -9.36 -19.15
N GLY A 100 19.01 -9.37 -20.39
CA GLY A 100 18.73 -8.15 -21.17
C GLY A 100 17.60 -7.30 -20.60
N LYS A 101 17.23 -6.22 -21.30
CA LYS A 101 16.17 -5.30 -20.87
C LYS A 101 14.77 -5.94 -20.93
N LYS A 102 13.80 -5.35 -20.24
CA LYS A 102 12.36 -5.60 -20.44
C LYS A 102 11.70 -4.37 -21.08
N TYR A 103 10.83 -4.64 -22.05
CA TYR A 103 10.02 -3.62 -22.72
C TYR A 103 8.53 -3.99 -22.63
N PHE A 104 7.68 -2.96 -22.70
CA PHE A 104 6.22 -3.09 -22.66
C PHE A 104 5.62 -3.13 -24.06
N ASN A 105 4.60 -3.96 -24.23
CA ASN A 105 3.90 -4.25 -25.48
C ASN A 105 2.40 -3.86 -25.44
N SER A 106 1.88 -3.47 -24.27
CA SER A 106 0.58 -2.80 -24.14
C SER A 106 0.64 -1.69 -23.08
N TRP A 107 -0.40 -0.87 -23.03
CA TRP A 107 -0.48 0.35 -22.19
C TRP A 107 -1.94 0.80 -22.02
N SER A 108 -2.19 1.81 -21.19
CA SER A 108 -3.50 2.46 -21.03
C SER A 108 -4.06 2.99 -22.37
N PRO A 109 -5.37 2.80 -22.66
CA PRO A 109 -5.96 3.31 -23.90
C PRO A 109 -6.14 4.84 -23.91
N ASP A 110 -6.22 5.49 -22.75
CA ASP A 110 -6.67 6.88 -22.61
C ASP A 110 -5.86 7.70 -21.57
N VAL A 111 -5.31 7.08 -20.53
CA VAL A 111 -4.49 7.78 -19.53
C VAL A 111 -3.05 7.93 -20.02
N LYS A 112 -2.60 9.18 -20.07
CA LYS A 112 -1.29 9.55 -20.61
C LYS A 112 -0.52 10.45 -19.65
N PHE A 113 0.77 10.20 -19.50
CA PHE A 113 1.73 11.12 -18.89
C PHE A 113 2.71 11.60 -19.94
N GLU A 114 2.99 12.91 -19.96
CA GLU A 114 3.87 13.51 -20.97
C GLU A 114 3.42 13.27 -22.43
N GLY A 115 2.10 13.12 -22.63
CA GLY A 115 1.52 12.82 -23.94
C GLY A 115 1.57 11.35 -24.34
N GLU A 116 2.24 10.49 -23.56
CA GLU A 116 2.37 9.06 -23.84
C GLU A 116 1.54 8.20 -22.88
N PRO A 117 0.92 7.11 -23.38
CA PRO A 117 0.19 6.17 -22.54
C PRO A 117 1.01 5.60 -21.38
N VAL A 118 0.38 5.54 -20.21
CA VAL A 118 1.00 4.93 -19.01
C VAL A 118 0.94 3.41 -19.06
N ILE A 119 1.96 2.76 -18.50
CA ILE A 119 1.98 1.31 -18.30
C ILE A 119 1.33 0.97 -16.95
N ARG A 120 0.58 -0.12 -16.88
CA ARG A 120 -0.23 -0.48 -15.70
C ARG A 120 -0.15 -1.97 -15.39
N MET A 121 -0.76 -2.36 -14.27
CA MET A 121 -1.08 -3.78 -14.02
C MET A 121 -1.77 -4.39 -15.24
N SER A 122 -1.45 -5.64 -15.55
CA SER A 122 -1.90 -6.46 -16.68
C SER A 122 -1.39 -6.04 -18.06
N ASP A 123 -0.67 -4.92 -18.17
CA ASP A 123 -0.03 -4.59 -19.44
C ASP A 123 1.07 -5.59 -19.78
N LEU A 124 1.15 -5.98 -21.05
CA LEU A 124 2.06 -7.01 -21.52
C LEU A 124 3.49 -6.47 -21.64
N ALA A 125 4.46 -7.32 -21.37
CA ALA A 125 5.88 -7.04 -21.52
C ALA A 125 6.63 -8.24 -22.13
N THR A 126 7.81 -7.99 -22.68
CA THR A 126 8.72 -9.02 -23.22
C THR A 126 10.09 -8.86 -22.59
N HIS A 127 10.80 -9.98 -22.39
CA HIS A 127 12.02 -10.04 -21.58
C HIS A 127 13.30 -10.26 -22.39
N ASN A 128 14.41 -10.01 -21.71
CA ASN A 128 15.76 -10.40 -22.12
C ASN A 128 16.14 -9.83 -23.50
N HIS A 129 15.85 -8.54 -23.69
CA HIS A 129 16.04 -7.83 -24.95
C HIS A 129 17.50 -7.53 -25.27
N ALA A 130 17.85 -7.59 -26.56
CA ALA A 130 19.01 -6.92 -27.14
C ALA A 130 18.66 -5.53 -27.75
N SER A 131 17.44 -5.06 -27.46
CA SER A 131 16.74 -3.87 -27.94
C SER A 131 16.51 -3.83 -29.47
N PRO A 132 15.26 -3.70 -29.96
CA PRO A 132 13.97 -3.84 -29.28
C PRO A 132 13.39 -5.28 -29.36
N ILE A 133 14.21 -6.26 -29.76
CA ILE A 133 13.77 -7.66 -29.92
C ILE A 133 13.94 -8.39 -28.58
N GLY A 134 12.85 -9.01 -28.10
CA GLY A 134 12.80 -9.81 -26.87
C GLY A 134 12.96 -11.31 -27.12
N ASN A 135 13.36 -12.06 -26.09
CA ASN A 135 13.58 -13.51 -26.16
C ASN A 135 12.35 -14.33 -25.74
N THR A 136 11.39 -13.71 -25.05
CA THR A 136 10.16 -14.35 -24.56
C THR A 136 8.94 -13.92 -25.38
N PRO A 137 7.86 -14.74 -25.37
CA PRO A 137 6.52 -14.25 -25.68
C PRO A 137 6.12 -13.09 -24.75
N THR A 138 5.06 -12.36 -25.14
CA THR A 138 4.46 -11.32 -24.29
C THR A 138 3.87 -11.93 -23.01
N TRP A 139 4.14 -11.30 -21.87
CA TRP A 139 3.70 -11.75 -20.54
C TRP A 139 3.11 -10.59 -19.73
N PRO A 140 2.08 -10.79 -18.90
CA PRO A 140 1.46 -9.71 -18.14
C PRO A 140 2.37 -9.18 -17.02
N GLU A 141 2.39 -7.86 -16.90
CA GLU A 141 2.91 -7.15 -15.74
C GLU A 141 1.94 -7.27 -14.57
N VAL A 142 2.43 -7.66 -13.40
CA VAL A 142 1.64 -7.78 -12.18
C VAL A 142 1.98 -6.60 -11.26
N ALA A 143 0.97 -5.85 -10.88
CA ALA A 143 1.03 -4.82 -9.85
C ALA A 143 -0.22 -4.92 -8.97
N LYS A 144 -0.53 -3.94 -8.13
CA LYS A 144 -1.78 -3.96 -7.35
C LYS A 144 -2.99 -3.84 -8.27
N PHE A 145 -3.97 -4.68 -7.97
CA PHE A 145 -5.31 -4.59 -8.51
C PHE A 145 -6.15 -3.77 -7.54
N SER A 146 -6.79 -2.69 -7.99
CA SER A 146 -7.88 -2.06 -7.25
C SER A 146 -9.20 -2.58 -7.80
N PRO A 147 -9.81 -3.62 -7.20
CA PRO A 147 -11.05 -4.21 -7.70
C PRO A 147 -12.23 -3.22 -7.71
N SER A 148 -12.10 -2.09 -7.03
CA SER A 148 -13.21 -1.20 -6.72
C SER A 148 -13.04 0.24 -7.24
N ASN A 149 -11.89 0.60 -7.87
CA ASN A 149 -11.69 1.95 -8.44
C ASN A 149 -12.06 3.09 -7.46
N LEU A 150 -11.84 2.88 -6.16
CA LEU A 150 -12.37 3.75 -5.13
C LEU A 150 -11.68 5.12 -5.16
N ASP A 151 -12.48 6.15 -5.38
CA ASP A 151 -12.06 7.54 -5.19
C ASP A 151 -12.15 7.87 -3.69
N CYS A 152 -11.10 7.50 -2.96
CA CYS A 152 -11.06 7.65 -1.51
C CYS A 152 -11.18 9.10 -1.04
N GLU A 153 -10.81 10.07 -1.88
CA GLU A 153 -11.02 11.48 -1.58
C GLU A 153 -12.52 11.80 -1.56
N LYS A 154 -13.28 11.35 -2.56
CA LYS A 154 -14.75 11.52 -2.57
C LYS A 154 -15.44 10.73 -1.48
N ILE A 155 -15.04 9.46 -1.27
CA ILE A 155 -15.68 8.58 -0.27
C ILE A 155 -15.46 9.13 1.14
N LEU A 156 -14.25 9.61 1.45
CA LEU A 156 -13.93 10.15 2.77
C LEU A 156 -14.33 11.63 2.94
N ALA A 157 -14.73 12.35 1.89
CA ALA A 157 -15.13 13.75 2.01
C ALA A 157 -16.20 13.98 3.10
N GLU A 158 -17.18 13.07 3.19
CA GLU A 158 -18.23 13.10 4.22
C GLU A 158 -17.68 12.89 5.65
N PHE A 159 -16.52 12.25 5.78
CA PHE A 159 -15.81 12.02 7.04
C PHE A 159 -14.89 13.18 7.43
N THR A 160 -14.67 14.13 6.52
CA THR A 160 -13.81 15.30 6.71
C THR A 160 -12.43 14.90 7.25
N PRO A 161 -11.62 14.12 6.51
CA PRO A 161 -10.29 13.74 6.95
C PRO A 161 -9.42 14.99 7.14
N HIS A 162 -8.79 15.10 8.29
CA HIS A 162 -7.96 16.24 8.65
C HIS A 162 -6.82 15.83 9.58
N ARG A 163 -5.79 16.66 9.67
CA ARG A 163 -4.75 16.52 10.70
C ARG A 163 -5.31 16.95 12.06
N HIS A 164 -5.08 16.15 13.10
CA HIS A 164 -5.62 16.39 14.44
C HIS A 164 -5.38 17.81 14.96
N GLY A 165 -4.13 18.30 14.91
CA GLY A 165 -3.76 19.63 15.41
C GLY A 165 -4.33 20.82 14.64
N SER A 166 -4.96 20.58 13.48
CA SER A 166 -5.59 21.59 12.63
C SER A 166 -7.09 21.31 12.38
N GLY A 167 -7.65 20.33 13.08
CA GLY A 167 -9.01 19.85 12.84
C GLY A 167 -10.10 20.77 13.37
N THR A 168 -11.02 21.19 12.50
CA THR A 168 -12.27 21.85 12.92
C THR A 168 -13.45 20.95 12.58
N CYS A 169 -14.06 20.33 13.59
CA CYS A 169 -15.26 19.53 13.41
C CYS A 169 -16.55 20.31 13.67
N PRO A 170 -17.65 19.93 13.00
CA PRO A 170 -18.96 20.55 13.20
C PRO A 170 -19.51 20.29 14.61
N GLU A 171 -20.54 21.04 15.02
CA GLU A 171 -21.19 20.87 16.33
C GLU A 171 -21.66 19.42 16.54
N GLY A 172 -21.42 18.87 17.73
CA GLY A 172 -21.72 17.46 18.06
C GLY A 172 -20.70 16.43 17.57
N HIS A 173 -19.69 16.87 16.81
CA HIS A 173 -18.60 16.01 16.32
C HIS A 173 -17.26 16.39 16.97
N GLU A 174 -16.38 15.40 17.06
CA GLU A 174 -15.02 15.55 17.58
C GLU A 174 -14.02 15.01 16.58
N SER A 175 -12.80 15.58 16.61
CA SER A 175 -11.67 15.07 15.86
C SER A 175 -11.25 13.73 16.44
N GLU A 176 -11.59 12.65 15.75
CA GLU A 176 -11.37 11.29 16.21
C GLU A 176 -10.14 10.68 15.52
N HIS A 177 -9.20 10.19 16.32
CA HIS A 177 -8.16 9.28 15.87
C HIS A 177 -8.80 7.93 15.53
N PHE A 178 -9.14 7.74 14.26
CA PHE A 178 -9.86 6.54 13.84
C PHE A 178 -9.05 5.26 14.07
N VAL A 179 -7.71 5.31 14.04
CA VAL A 179 -6.83 4.32 14.66
C VAL A 179 -6.36 4.86 16.01
N GLN A 180 -6.52 4.09 17.09
CA GLN A 180 -6.18 4.62 18.42
C GLN A 180 -4.67 4.83 18.59
N ASN A 181 -4.30 5.85 19.36
CA ASN A 181 -2.89 6.22 19.54
C ASN A 181 -2.22 5.32 20.59
N GLU A 182 -3.02 4.74 21.46
CA GLU A 182 -2.66 3.76 22.47
C GLU A 182 -2.01 2.49 21.89
N TYR A 183 -2.16 2.25 20.58
CA TYR A 183 -1.44 1.18 19.87
C TYR A 183 -0.01 1.57 19.48
N LEU A 184 0.29 2.86 19.44
CA LEU A 184 1.51 3.44 18.91
C LEU A 184 2.37 4.13 19.99
N GLN A 185 1.84 4.29 21.20
CA GLN A 185 2.47 5.01 22.31
C GLN A 185 2.54 4.14 23.58
N TYR A 186 3.65 4.22 24.33
CA TYR A 186 3.86 3.61 25.66
C TYR A 186 2.79 4.05 26.65
N GLU A 187 2.50 5.35 26.63
CA GLU A 187 1.46 6.00 27.41
C GLU A 187 0.85 7.08 26.54
N ARG A 188 -0.47 7.23 26.60
CA ARG A 188 -1.22 8.16 25.76
C ARG A 188 -0.67 9.58 25.92
N GLY A 189 -0.09 10.11 24.84
CA GLY A 189 0.45 11.47 24.78
C GLY A 189 1.82 11.67 25.44
N VAL A 190 2.54 10.59 25.79
CA VAL A 190 3.83 10.68 26.50
C VAL A 190 5.00 10.23 25.63
N GLU A 191 5.02 8.97 25.21
CA GLU A 191 6.18 8.38 24.52
C GLU A 191 5.70 7.45 23.40
N THR A 192 6.19 7.67 22.19
CA THR A 192 5.87 6.88 20.99
C THR A 192 6.78 5.65 20.91
N ALA A 193 6.25 4.51 20.43
CA ALA A 193 7.06 3.30 20.27
C ALA A 193 8.27 3.57 19.33
N PRO A 194 9.44 2.92 19.55
CA PRO A 194 10.66 3.22 18.80
C PRO A 194 10.52 2.95 17.29
N GLN A 195 9.71 1.96 16.90
CA GLN A 195 9.42 1.69 15.48
C GLN A 195 8.57 2.79 14.81
N PHE A 196 7.96 3.69 15.60
CA PHE A 196 7.07 4.75 15.15
C PHE A 196 7.55 6.14 15.58
N GLU A 197 8.83 6.34 15.91
CA GLU A 197 9.35 7.55 16.59
C GLU A 197 8.92 8.91 15.99
N ASN A 198 8.64 9.00 14.68
CA ASN A 198 8.15 10.25 14.06
C ASN A 198 6.61 10.36 14.00
N TYR A 199 5.89 9.42 14.60
CA TYR A 199 4.45 9.52 14.79
C TYR A 199 4.18 10.57 15.87
N THR A 200 3.31 11.54 15.55
CA THR A 200 2.79 12.48 16.54
C THR A 200 1.26 12.43 16.56
N THR A 201 0.69 12.57 17.75
CA THR A 201 -0.77 12.65 17.95
C THR A 201 -1.38 13.83 17.18
N ASN A 202 -0.62 14.92 17.03
CA ASN A 202 -1.08 16.13 16.35
C ASN A 202 -1.03 16.04 14.83
N ASP A 203 -0.12 15.23 14.26
CA ASP A 203 0.00 14.97 12.82
C ASP A 203 -0.83 13.79 12.33
N ALA A 204 -1.23 12.91 13.26
CA ALA A 204 -2.04 11.75 12.92
C ALA A 204 -3.35 12.15 12.22
N PRO A 205 -3.77 11.40 11.18
CA PRO A 205 -5.00 11.67 10.48
C PRO A 205 -6.20 11.35 11.38
N CYS A 206 -7.17 12.25 11.39
CA CYS A 206 -8.43 12.15 12.11
C CYS A 206 -9.59 12.30 11.15
N ILE A 207 -10.76 11.85 11.59
CA ILE A 207 -12.05 12.11 10.95
C ILE A 207 -12.96 12.83 11.93
N CYS A 208 -13.95 13.58 11.43
CA CYS A 208 -14.99 14.11 12.31
C CYS A 208 -16.01 13.02 12.59
N MET A 209 -16.13 12.62 13.87
CA MET A 209 -17.05 11.58 14.32
C MET A 209 -18.00 12.14 15.38
N GLU A 210 -19.27 11.73 15.33
CA GLU A 210 -20.26 12.11 16.33
C GLU A 210 -19.85 11.58 17.72
N SER A 211 -19.80 12.47 18.71
CA SER A 211 -19.29 12.14 20.05
C SER A 211 -20.23 12.48 21.20
N TYR A 212 -21.33 13.19 20.96
CA TYR A 212 -22.29 13.58 21.99
C TYR A 212 -23.72 13.19 21.62
N THR A 213 -24.43 12.56 22.55
CA THR A 213 -25.87 12.31 22.41
C THR A 213 -26.67 13.55 22.80
N LYS A 214 -27.61 14.01 21.95
CA LYS A 214 -28.52 15.13 22.30
C LYS A 214 -29.30 14.78 23.57
N HIS A 215 -29.29 15.65 24.58
CA HIS A 215 -30.17 15.53 25.74
C HIS A 215 -31.64 15.57 25.28
N THR A 216 -32.47 14.67 25.81
CA THR A 216 -33.93 14.65 25.59
C THR A 216 -34.65 15.88 26.15
N SER A 217 -34.01 16.63 27.06
CA SER A 217 -34.52 17.93 27.53
C SER A 217 -33.80 19.06 26.79
N GLY A 218 -34.55 19.75 25.91
CA GLY A 218 -34.06 20.73 24.93
C GLY A 218 -33.44 22.03 25.48
N LYS A 219 -32.51 21.98 26.44
CA LYS A 219 -31.69 23.12 26.83
C LYS A 219 -30.28 22.97 26.27
N LYS A 220 -30.02 23.62 25.13
CA LYS A 220 -28.67 23.83 24.60
C LYS A 220 -27.89 24.78 25.52
N LYS A 221 -26.76 24.32 26.08
CA LYS A 221 -25.75 25.20 26.70
C LYS A 221 -24.35 24.77 26.27
N GLY A 222 -23.76 25.48 25.31
CA GLY A 222 -22.36 25.35 24.90
C GLY A 222 -22.11 24.45 23.68
N LYS A 223 -20.89 24.56 23.10
CA LYS A 223 -20.42 23.85 21.88
C LYS A 223 -20.35 22.31 22.05
N TYR A 224 -20.44 21.83 23.29
CA TYR A 224 -20.39 20.42 23.69
C TYR A 224 -21.48 20.15 24.73
N THR A 225 -22.57 19.47 24.34
CA THR A 225 -23.67 19.09 25.25
C THR A 225 -24.02 17.61 25.07
N GLY A 226 -24.01 16.81 26.14
CA GLY A 226 -24.40 15.39 26.11
C GLY A 226 -23.42 14.47 26.85
N LYS A 227 -23.85 13.23 27.13
CA LYS A 227 -22.91 12.17 27.56
C LYS A 227 -22.27 11.56 26.31
N LYS A 228 -20.96 11.31 26.36
CA LYS A 228 -20.26 10.58 25.28
C LYS A 228 -20.66 9.11 25.23
N THR A 229 -21.14 8.55 26.34
CA THR A 229 -21.58 7.14 26.42
C THR A 229 -22.64 6.84 25.36
N GLY A 230 -22.39 5.83 24.53
CA GLY A 230 -23.30 5.43 23.46
C GLY A 230 -23.20 6.25 22.17
N SER A 231 -22.33 7.25 22.09
CA SER A 231 -21.99 7.91 20.82
C SER A 231 -21.13 7.01 19.93
N PRO A 232 -21.11 7.22 18.59
CA PRO A 232 -20.21 6.53 17.68
C PRO A 232 -18.74 6.56 18.12
N HIS A 233 -18.24 7.72 18.57
CA HIS A 233 -16.92 7.86 19.16
C HIS A 233 -16.69 6.87 20.31
N ASN A 234 -17.60 6.83 21.29
CA ASN A 234 -17.45 5.95 22.45
C ASN A 234 -17.56 4.46 22.07
N LEU A 235 -18.48 4.11 21.18
CA LEU A 235 -18.69 2.73 20.76
C LEU A 235 -17.49 2.20 19.99
N LYS A 236 -16.93 3.00 19.07
CA LYS A 236 -15.69 2.68 18.36
C LYS A 236 -14.55 2.43 19.33
N THR A 237 -14.34 3.31 20.33
CA THR A 237 -13.28 3.11 21.34
C THR A 237 -13.45 1.80 22.08
N ARG A 238 -14.67 1.50 22.53
CA ARG A 238 -14.97 0.25 23.26
C ARG A 238 -14.72 -0.98 22.40
N GLN A 239 -15.08 -0.93 21.12
CA GLN A 239 -14.90 -2.05 20.20
C GLN A 239 -13.42 -2.32 19.91
N CYS A 240 -12.62 -1.28 19.67
CA CYS A 240 -11.17 -1.42 19.48
C CYS A 240 -10.52 -2.06 20.73
N ASN A 241 -10.87 -1.57 21.92
CA ASN A 241 -10.34 -2.10 23.19
C ASN A 241 -10.77 -3.56 23.41
N ALA A 242 -11.99 -3.92 23.03
CA ALA A 242 -12.46 -5.31 23.10
C ALA A 242 -11.71 -6.23 22.13
N ALA A 243 -11.41 -5.76 20.91
CA ALA A 243 -10.64 -6.52 19.93
C ALA A 243 -9.21 -6.81 20.43
N ILE A 244 -8.55 -5.87 21.12
CA ILE A 244 -7.25 -6.10 21.77
C ILE A 244 -7.36 -7.17 22.85
N ARG A 245 -8.30 -6.97 23.78
CA ARG A 245 -8.47 -7.86 24.96
C ARG A 245 -8.79 -9.29 24.58
N ALA A 246 -9.35 -9.52 23.39
CA ALA A 246 -9.66 -10.85 22.88
C ALA A 246 -8.43 -11.59 22.30
N ARG A 247 -7.32 -10.88 22.03
CA ARG A 247 -6.13 -11.48 21.42
C ARG A 247 -5.30 -12.25 22.44
N LYS A 248 -4.67 -13.34 21.99
CA LYS A 248 -3.76 -14.18 22.79
C LYS A 248 -2.29 -13.98 22.43
N SER A 249 -2.01 -13.20 21.39
CA SER A 249 -0.68 -12.92 20.85
C SER A 249 -0.60 -11.47 20.42
N THR A 250 0.60 -10.92 20.39
CA THR A 250 0.88 -9.57 19.90
C THR A 250 0.33 -9.36 18.49
N PRO A 251 -0.55 -8.38 18.26
CA PRO A 251 -1.02 -8.06 16.93
C PRO A 251 0.03 -7.29 16.12
N THR A 252 -0.05 -7.42 14.81
CA THR A 252 0.66 -6.55 13.87
C THR A 252 -0.03 -5.19 13.75
N LEU A 253 0.68 -4.18 13.28
CA LEU A 253 0.07 -2.87 13.00
C LEU A 253 -1.08 -2.96 11.98
N GLY A 254 -0.96 -3.82 10.96
CA GLY A 254 -2.01 -4.00 9.96
C GLY A 254 -3.30 -4.56 10.56
N GLU A 255 -3.19 -5.50 11.50
CA GLU A 255 -4.34 -6.04 12.22
C GLU A 255 -5.04 -5.00 13.10
N VAL A 256 -4.26 -4.18 13.81
CA VAL A 256 -4.78 -3.08 14.63
C VAL A 256 -5.51 -2.05 13.78
N VAL A 257 -4.92 -1.63 12.66
CA VAL A 257 -5.51 -0.65 11.74
C VAL A 257 -6.84 -1.17 11.20
N LYS A 258 -6.88 -2.45 10.82
CA LYS A 258 -8.09 -3.11 10.34
C LYS A 258 -9.19 -3.18 11.41
N ASP A 259 -8.85 -3.58 12.63
CA ASP A 259 -9.81 -3.63 13.75
C ASP A 259 -10.39 -2.23 14.05
N CYS A 260 -9.54 -1.21 14.01
CA CYS A 260 -9.94 0.17 14.22
C CYS A 260 -10.84 0.71 13.10
N CYS A 261 -10.48 0.50 11.84
CA CYS A 261 -11.29 0.93 10.69
C CYS A 261 -12.62 0.18 10.65
N LYS A 262 -12.63 -1.11 11.01
CA LYS A 262 -13.87 -1.89 11.20
C LYS A 262 -14.76 -1.27 12.28
N ALA A 263 -14.19 -0.93 13.43
CA ALA A 263 -14.94 -0.29 14.52
C ALA A 263 -15.52 1.07 14.14
N VAL A 264 -14.85 1.82 13.25
CA VAL A 264 -15.41 3.06 12.70
C VAL A 264 -16.63 2.75 11.85
N VAL A 265 -16.49 1.86 10.86
CA VAL A 265 -17.54 1.66 9.87
C VAL A 265 -18.78 0.96 10.44
N GLU A 266 -18.63 0.17 11.50
CA GLU A 266 -19.74 -0.50 12.19
C GLU A 266 -20.51 0.42 13.17
N ASN A 267 -19.91 1.51 13.64
CA ASN A 267 -20.55 2.42 14.61
C ASN A 267 -20.95 3.78 14.04
N ASP A 268 -20.37 4.20 12.91
CA ASP A 268 -20.64 5.51 12.31
C ASP A 268 -21.97 5.52 11.55
N PRO A 269 -22.92 6.44 11.86
CA PRO A 269 -24.21 6.52 11.20
C PRO A 269 -24.15 6.66 9.67
N ARG A 270 -23.05 7.19 9.11
CA ARG A 270 -22.89 7.37 7.65
C ARG A 270 -22.76 6.05 6.89
N CYS A 271 -22.30 4.98 7.56
CA CYS A 271 -22.02 3.70 6.91
C CYS A 271 -22.47 2.45 7.69
N LYS A 272 -22.83 2.54 8.98
CA LYS A 272 -23.16 1.36 9.82
C LYS A 272 -24.25 0.45 9.25
N ASP A 273 -25.19 1.00 8.47
CA ASP A 273 -26.34 0.27 7.94
C ASP A 273 -26.12 -0.22 6.49
N ASP A 274 -24.97 0.08 5.86
CA ASP A 274 -24.66 -0.26 4.46
C ASP A 274 -23.32 -0.99 4.34
N LYS A 275 -23.38 -2.32 4.15
CA LYS A 275 -22.20 -3.19 4.02
C LYS A 275 -21.28 -2.81 2.85
N LYS A 276 -21.81 -2.25 1.76
CA LYS A 276 -20.99 -1.81 0.63
C LYS A 276 -20.20 -0.58 1.04
N LYS A 277 -20.87 0.43 1.62
CA LYS A 277 -20.20 1.61 2.17
C LYS A 277 -19.19 1.25 3.26
N GLN A 278 -19.49 0.30 4.14
CA GLN A 278 -18.53 -0.16 5.15
C GLN A 278 -17.24 -0.66 4.53
N LYS A 279 -17.33 -1.46 3.46
CA LYS A 279 -16.17 -1.96 2.75
C LYS A 279 -15.38 -0.83 2.09
N GLU A 280 -16.06 0.05 1.37
CA GLU A 280 -15.42 1.14 0.62
C GLU A 280 -14.76 2.17 1.56
N VAL A 281 -15.47 2.61 2.60
CA VAL A 281 -14.95 3.53 3.62
C VAL A 281 -13.81 2.87 4.40
N GLY A 282 -13.97 1.59 4.79
CA GLY A 282 -12.95 0.85 5.49
C GLY A 282 -11.64 0.76 4.71
N GLU A 283 -11.70 0.36 3.43
CA GLU A 283 -10.54 0.30 2.53
C GLU A 283 -9.86 1.67 2.39
N CYS A 284 -10.64 2.75 2.29
CA CYS A 284 -10.10 4.10 2.18
C CYS A 284 -9.49 4.63 3.49
N LEU A 285 -10.06 4.34 4.65
CA LEU A 285 -9.49 4.70 5.95
C LEU A 285 -8.18 3.96 6.23
N GLU A 286 -8.14 2.65 5.90
CA GLU A 286 -6.91 1.85 5.98
C GLU A 286 -5.82 2.47 5.09
N ALA A 287 -6.14 2.77 3.83
CA ALA A 287 -5.20 3.40 2.90
C ALA A 287 -4.70 4.76 3.40
N LEU A 288 -5.60 5.62 3.91
CA LEU A 288 -5.26 6.93 4.46
C LEU A 288 -4.25 6.81 5.63
N PHE A 289 -4.52 5.92 6.58
CA PHE A 289 -3.64 5.73 7.73
C PHE A 289 -2.28 5.16 7.34
N MET A 290 -2.28 4.16 6.46
CA MET A 290 -1.07 3.51 5.99
C MET A 290 -0.19 4.47 5.17
N ALA A 291 -0.78 5.39 4.40
CA ALA A 291 -0.04 6.44 3.70
C ALA A 291 0.65 7.42 4.67
N TYR A 292 0.00 7.77 5.79
CA TYR A 292 0.61 8.58 6.85
C TYR A 292 1.76 7.84 7.54
N MET A 293 1.54 6.58 7.94
CA MET A 293 2.58 5.76 8.59
C MET A 293 3.80 5.56 7.67
N ASP A 294 3.59 5.48 6.35
CA ASP A 294 4.72 5.36 5.41
C ASP A 294 5.60 6.61 5.42
N LYS A 295 5.03 7.80 5.63
CA LYS A 295 5.78 9.05 5.81
C LYS A 295 6.47 9.09 7.17
N ALA A 296 5.75 8.78 8.25
CA ALA A 296 6.28 8.82 9.60
C ALA A 296 7.47 7.87 9.80
N VAL A 297 7.35 6.61 9.37
CA VAL A 297 8.40 5.60 9.58
C VAL A 297 9.64 5.85 8.69
N LYS A 298 9.47 6.45 7.50
CA LYS A 298 10.56 6.73 6.55
C LYS A 298 11.46 7.91 6.92
N GLN A 299 10.98 8.83 7.76
CA GLN A 299 11.78 9.99 8.16
C GLN A 299 13.07 9.58 8.89
N LYS A 300 13.12 8.40 9.53
CA LYS A 300 14.30 7.89 10.24
C LYS A 300 15.16 6.90 9.44
N ASP A 301 14.53 6.00 8.67
CA ASP A 301 15.24 5.06 7.78
C ASP A 301 14.53 4.97 6.41
N PRO A 302 15.18 5.46 5.32
CA PRO A 302 14.65 5.37 3.96
C PRO A 302 14.38 3.93 3.48
N LYS A 303 14.97 2.91 4.13
CA LYS A 303 14.76 1.49 3.83
C LYS A 303 13.57 0.88 4.57
N ASN A 304 12.99 1.60 5.54
CA ASN A 304 11.78 1.16 6.25
C ASN A 304 10.51 1.59 5.49
N SER A 305 9.39 0.89 5.68
CA SER A 305 8.12 1.22 5.01
C SER A 305 6.92 0.83 5.86
N ALA A 306 5.78 1.46 5.62
CA ALA A 306 4.53 1.06 6.29
C ALA A 306 4.19 -0.41 6.02
N LYS A 307 4.54 -0.97 4.84
CA LYS A 307 4.35 -2.40 4.51
C LYS A 307 5.12 -3.33 5.43
N LYS A 308 6.34 -2.92 5.81
CA LYS A 308 7.21 -3.69 6.69
C LYS A 308 6.70 -3.58 8.12
N ALA A 309 6.46 -2.36 8.59
CA ALA A 309 5.88 -2.10 9.91
C ALA A 309 4.48 -2.73 10.11
N ALA A 310 3.66 -2.82 9.06
CA ALA A 310 2.35 -3.48 9.09
C ALA A 310 2.40 -4.99 9.37
N LYS A 311 3.54 -5.63 9.08
CA LYS A 311 3.73 -7.08 9.24
C LYS A 311 4.54 -7.42 10.47
N GLU A 312 5.24 -6.44 11.04
CA GLU A 312 6.00 -6.61 12.26
C GLU A 312 5.02 -6.58 13.46
N PRO A 313 5.22 -7.46 14.46
CA PRO A 313 4.53 -7.32 15.73
C PRO A 313 4.79 -5.92 16.28
N ILE A 314 3.76 -5.26 16.81
CA ILE A 314 4.00 -4.06 17.59
C ILE A 314 4.91 -4.42 18.78
N ALA A 315 5.77 -3.50 19.22
CA ALA A 315 6.68 -3.72 20.35
C ALA A 315 6.00 -3.92 21.73
N TRP A 316 4.72 -4.32 21.75
CA TRP A 316 3.92 -4.59 22.93
C TRP A 316 3.51 -6.04 22.99
N GLU A 317 3.48 -6.64 24.17
CA GLU A 317 2.76 -7.89 24.39
C GLU A 317 1.34 -7.61 24.87
N VAL A 318 0.40 -8.47 24.45
CA VAL A 318 -0.98 -8.38 24.94
C VAL A 318 -1.00 -8.71 26.43
N ASN A 319 -1.62 -7.85 27.23
CA ASN A 319 -1.70 -8.08 28.66
C ASN A 319 -2.69 -9.22 28.98
N PRO A 320 -2.28 -10.24 29.75
CA PRO A 320 -3.18 -11.30 30.19
C PRO A 320 -4.25 -10.80 31.18
N ASP A 321 -4.04 -9.64 31.82
CA ASP A 321 -5.03 -8.97 32.68
C ASP A 321 -6.08 -8.24 31.82
N PRO A 322 -7.38 -8.61 31.88
CA PRO A 322 -8.44 -8.00 31.07
C PRO A 322 -8.69 -6.52 31.39
N THR A 323 -8.15 -6.00 32.49
CA THR A 323 -8.27 -4.59 32.89
C THR A 323 -7.18 -3.70 32.29
N LYS A 324 -6.09 -4.29 31.80
CA LYS A 324 -4.95 -3.60 31.17
C LYS A 324 -4.81 -4.01 29.71
N MET A 325 -4.39 -3.11 28.83
CA MET A 325 -4.32 -3.42 27.38
C MET A 325 -2.94 -3.93 26.95
N TRP A 326 -1.87 -3.47 27.60
CA TRP A 326 -0.48 -3.75 27.20
C TRP A 326 0.41 -4.11 28.39
N VAL A 327 1.46 -4.87 28.13
CA VAL A 327 2.61 -5.07 29.04
C VAL A 327 3.83 -4.44 28.36
N ARG A 328 4.64 -3.69 29.11
CA ARG A 328 5.95 -3.24 28.61
C ARG A 328 6.85 -4.48 28.50
N ALA A 329 7.40 -4.73 27.32
CA ALA A 329 8.45 -5.73 27.13
C ALA A 329 9.74 -5.31 27.84
#